data_AF-A0A926B7A8-F1
#
_entry.id   AF-A0A926B7A8-F1
#
_cell.length_a   1.000
_cell.length_b   1.000
_cell.length_c   1.000
_cell.angle_alpha   90.00
_cell.angle_beta   90.00
_cell.angle_gamma   90.00
#
_symmetry.space_group_name_H-M   'P 1'
#
loop_
_entity.id
_entity.type
_entity.pdbx_description
1 polymer ?
#
loop_
_entity_poly.entity_id
_entity_poly.type
_entity_poly.pdbx_seq_one_letter_code
_entity_poly.pdbx_strand_id
1 'polypeptide(L)' 'MSNDAGLQGKLAFDHNLPMSACNYPNGSTLREDWMKGWTQARNARPQAMDVTPASRPAEADG' A
#
# COMPACT_ATOMS: atom_id res chain seq x y z
N MET A 1 3.25 22.20 -11.88
CA MET A 1 3.75 21.24 -10.89
C MET A 1 2.52 20.61 -10.24
N SER A 2 2.19 19.36 -10.58
CA SER A 2 1.10 18.63 -9.93
C SER A 2 1.56 18.23 -8.53
N ASN A 3 1.40 19.16 -7.58
CA ASN A 3 1.65 18.98 -6.16
C ASN A 3 0.50 18.17 -5.50
N ASP A 4 0.06 17.12 -6.17
CA ASP A 4 -1.04 16.29 -5.68
C ASP A 4 -0.54 15.50 -4.47
N ALA A 5 -0.97 15.90 -3.28
CA ALA A 5 -0.58 15.27 -2.04
C ALA A 5 -0.86 13.75 -2.06
N GLY A 6 -1.94 13.34 -2.75
CA GLY A 6 -2.23 11.92 -3.01
C GLY A 6 -1.19 11.21 -3.87
N LEU A 7 -0.59 11.86 -4.86
CA LEU A 7 0.50 11.29 -5.65
C LEU A 7 1.76 11.13 -4.79
N GLN A 8 2.06 12.13 -3.96
CA GLN A 8 3.17 12.08 -3.01
C GLN A 8 2.99 10.97 -1.96
N GLY A 9 1.76 10.71 -1.53
CA GLY A 9 1.45 9.60 -0.63
C GLY A 9 1.76 8.25 -1.26
N LYS A 10 1.39 8.07 -2.54
CA LYS A 10 1.70 6.85 -3.31
C LYS A 10 3.21 6.65 -3.45
N LEU A 11 3.91 7.70 -3.88
CA LEU A 11 5.38 7.70 -3.99
C LEU A 11 6.05 7.37 -2.66
N ALA A 12 5.57 7.94 -1.55
CA ALA A 12 6.13 7.64 -0.24
C ALA A 12 6.04 6.15 0.10
N PHE A 13 4.92 5.49 -0.21
CA PHE A 13 4.80 4.04 -0.02
C PHE A 13 5.76 3.27 -0.94
N ASP A 14 5.88 3.64 -2.21
CA ASP A 14 6.83 3.00 -3.14
C ASP A 14 8.30 3.16 -2.69
N HIS A 15 8.62 4.29 -2.05
CA HIS A 15 9.91 4.54 -1.41
C HIS A 15 10.05 3.93 -0.01
N ASN A 16 9.09 3.10 0.41
CA ASN A 16 9.07 2.42 1.71
C ASN A 16 9.10 3.39 2.92
N LEU A 17 8.52 4.58 2.75
CA LEU A 17 8.38 5.58 3.81
C LEU A 17 7.13 5.30 4.65
N PRO A 18 7.22 5.45 5.98
CA PRO A 18 6.08 5.29 6.87
C PRO A 18 5.10 6.46 6.74
N MET A 19 3.85 6.23 7.16
CA MET A 19 2.79 7.26 7.14
C MET A 19 3.16 8.51 7.96
N SER A 20 4.01 8.35 8.99
CA SER A 20 4.56 9.43 9.81
C SER A 20 5.52 10.36 9.07
N ALA A 21 6.01 9.98 7.88
CA ALA A 21 6.84 10.83 7.03
C ALA A 21 6.05 11.97 6.36
N CYS A 22 4.73 11.99 6.51
CA CYS A 22 3.88 13.06 6.02
C CYS A 22 4.18 14.38 6.75
N ASN A 23 4.82 15.31 6.03
CA ASN A 23 5.19 16.64 6.54
C ASN A 23 4.05 17.66 6.49
N TYR A 24 2.86 17.26 6.03
CA TYR A 24 1.68 18.12 6.02
C TYR A 24 1.13 18.34 7.43
N PRO A 25 0.63 19.56 7.74
CA PRO A 25 0.08 19.85 9.06
C PRO A 25 -1.10 18.94 9.40
N ASN A 26 -1.22 18.60 10.68
CA ASN A 26 -2.37 17.86 11.17
C ASN A 26 -3.66 18.67 10.93
N GLY A 27 -4.69 18.03 10.36
CA GLY A 27 -5.95 18.69 10.01
C GLY A 27 -5.97 19.40 8.66
N SER A 28 -4.87 19.37 7.88
CA SER A 28 -4.88 19.87 6.50
C SER A 28 -5.46 18.84 5.54
N THR A 29 -6.27 19.28 4.58
CA THR A 29 -6.80 18.43 3.50
C THR A 29 -5.69 17.73 2.72
N LEU A 30 -4.54 18.39 2.55
CA LEU A 30 -3.34 17.81 1.94
C LEU A 30 -2.84 16.56 2.70
N ARG A 31 -2.92 16.57 4.03
CA ARG A 31 -2.54 15.40 4.84
C ARG A 31 -3.51 14.24 4.59
N GLU A 32 -4.81 14.54 4.51
CA GLU A 32 -5.85 13.54 4.22
C GLU A 32 -5.66 12.93 2.83
N ASP A 33 -5.38 13.75 1.82
CA ASP A 33 -5.10 13.29 0.46
C ASP A 33 -3.81 12.47 0.38
N TRP A 34 -2.74 12.90 1.07
CA TRP A 34 -1.50 12.12 1.17
C TRP A 34 -1.72 10.75 1.81
N MET A 35 -2.46 10.72 2.92
CA MET A 35 -2.79 9.48 3.64
C MET A 35 -3.66 8.54 2.79
N LYS A 36 -4.63 9.09 2.04
CA LYS A 36 -5.41 8.33 1.05
C LYS A 36 -4.51 7.73 -0.03
N GLY A 37 -3.60 8.52 -0.59
CA GLY A 37 -2.65 8.08 -1.61
C GLY A 37 -1.76 6.94 -1.13
N TRP A 38 -1.15 7.09 0.05
CA TRP A 38 -0.30 6.07 0.66
C TRP A 38 -1.07 4.77 0.91
N THR A 39 -2.29 4.87 1.43
CA THR A 39 -3.15 3.71 1.69
C THR A 39 -3.58 3.02 0.40
N GLN A 40 -3.88 3.79 -0.65
CA GLN A 40 -4.19 3.24 -1.98
C GLN A 40 -3.01 2.44 -2.53
N ALA A 41 -1.79 2.98 -2.48
CA ALA A 41 -0.59 2.28 -2.94
C ALA A 41 -0.34 0.98 -2.14
N ARG A 42 -0.53 1.03 -0.82
CA ARG A 42 -0.47 -0.16 0.04
C ARG A 42 -1.49 -1.23 -0.37
N ASN A 43 -2.74 -0.83 -0.61
CA ASN A 43 -3.81 -1.77 -0.96
C ASN A 43 -3.68 -2.26 -2.42
N ALA A 44 -3.09 -1.45 -3.30
CA ALA A 44 -2.84 -1.81 -4.70
C ALA A 44 -1.66 -2.79 -4.84
N ARG A 45 -0.73 -2.81 -3.87
CA ARG A 45 0.24 -3.89 -3.81
C ARG A 45 -0.49 -5.19 -3.49
N PRO A 46 -0.38 -6.22 -4.36
CA PRO A 46 -0.83 -7.53 -3.98
C PRO A 46 -0.02 -7.92 -2.74
N GLN A 47 -0.69 -8.04 -1.61
CA GLN A 47 -0.07 -8.68 -0.45
C GLN A 47 0.22 -10.10 -0.92
N ALA A 48 1.49 -10.37 -1.24
CA ALA A 48 1.95 -11.69 -1.57
C ALA A 48 1.85 -12.54 -0.30
N MET A 49 0.65 -13.12 -0.08
CA MET A 49 0.25 -14.15 0.88
C MET A 49 -1.29 -14.10 0.88
N ASP A 50 -1.96 -14.82 0.00
CA ASP A 50 -2.27 -16.22 0.27
C ASP A 50 -2.06 -17.10 -0.97
N VAL A 51 -0.80 -17.30 -1.34
CA VAL A 51 -0.43 -18.62 -1.86
C VAL A 51 -0.20 -19.49 -0.64
N THR A 52 -1.28 -20.05 -0.11
CA THR A 52 -1.17 -21.41 0.39
C THR A 52 -1.10 -22.30 -0.87
N PRO A 53 0.07 -22.73 -1.37
CA PRO A 53 0.06 -23.91 -2.21
C PRO A 53 -0.42 -25.01 -1.28
N ALA A 54 -1.68 -25.43 -1.43
CA ALA A 54 -2.09 -26.75 -1.00
C ALA A 54 -1.30 -27.76 -1.85
N SER A 55 0.00 -27.87 -1.58
CA SER A 55 0.79 -29.03 -1.91
C SER A 55 0.18 -30.15 -1.09
N ARG A 56 -0.69 -30.94 -1.73
CA ARG A 56 -0.66 -32.40 -1.64
C ARG A 56 -1.37 -32.95 -2.88
N PRO A 57 -0.65 -33.53 -3.86
CA PRO A 57 -1.28 -34.43 -4.80
C PRO A 57 -1.82 -35.61 -3.99
N ALA A 58 -3.13 -35.81 -3.99
CA ALA A 58 -3.72 -37.08 -3.58
C ALA A 58 -3.61 -38.05 -4.77
N GLU A 59 -2.38 -38.46 -5.06
CA GLU A 59 -2.12 -39.72 -5.77
C GLU A 59 -1.79 -40.76 -4.69
N ALA A 60 -2.81 -41.50 -4.24
CA ALA A 60 -2.66 -42.80 -3.59
C ALA A 60 -4.04 -43.46 -3.41
N ASP A 61 -4.14 -44.65 -4.01
CA ASP A 61 -4.91 -45.82 -3.58
C ASP A 61 -6.31 -46.07 -4.20
N GLY A 62 -6.39 -47.08 -5.07
CA GLY A 62 -7.61 -47.85 -5.37
C GLY A 62 -7.85 -48.19 -6.83
#